data_AF-A0A1X0Q7U2-F1
#
_entry.id   AF-A0A1X0Q7U2-F1
#
_cell.length_a   1.000
_cell.length_b   1.000
_cell.length_c   1.000
_cell.angle_alpha   90.00
_cell.angle_beta   90.00
_cell.angle_gamma   90.00
#
_symmetry.space_group_name_H-M   'P 1'
#
loop_
_entity.id
_entity.type
_entity.pdbx_description
1 polymer ?
#
loop_
_entity_poly.entity_id
_entity_poly.type
_entity_poly.pdbx_seq_one_letter_code
_entity_poly.pdbx_strand_id
1 'polypeptide(L)'
;MKGLLKLNTPVCVIKDGNIIKLGVITNIEESRKSVNVAKKGAKVAVKISNEETNIIYNRHFSINDSIYSVVTRKSIDTLKQYFKDELDEDQIQLLFYLKRVFDII
;
A
#
# COMPACT_ATOMS: atom_id res chain seq x y z
N MET A 1 6.10 -9.68 -3.83
CA MET A 1 5.85 -8.21 -3.86
C MET A 1 5.41 -7.80 -5.26
N LYS A 2 4.41 -6.92 -5.37
CA LYS A 2 3.83 -6.44 -6.64
C LYS A 2 3.64 -4.92 -6.58
N GLY A 3 3.65 -4.26 -7.72
CA GLY A 3 3.38 -2.82 -7.84
C GLY A 3 4.57 -1.91 -7.53
N LEU A 4 4.26 -0.62 -7.39
CA LEU A 4 5.18 0.47 -7.04
C LEU A 4 4.78 1.07 -5.70
N LEU A 5 5.75 1.27 -4.82
CA LEU A 5 5.57 1.97 -3.55
C LEU A 5 5.93 3.44 -3.73
N LYS A 6 5.07 4.36 -3.31
CA LYS A 6 5.31 5.80 -3.39
C LYS A 6 5.14 6.46 -2.02
N LEU A 7 5.79 7.60 -1.82
CA LEU A 7 5.46 8.48 -0.69
C LEU A 7 3.97 8.84 -0.68
N ASN A 8 3.44 9.17 0.50
CA ASN A 8 2.05 9.53 0.73
C ASN A 8 1.05 8.40 0.42
N THR A 9 1.51 7.16 0.22
CA THR A 9 0.62 6.01 0.06
C THR A 9 0.08 5.58 1.42
N PRO A 10 -1.25 5.58 1.64
CA PRO A 10 -1.83 5.00 2.84
C PRO A 10 -1.73 3.47 2.80
N VAL A 11 -1.38 2.85 3.91
CA VAL A 11 -1.13 1.41 4.01
C VAL A 11 -1.88 0.76 5.16
N CYS A 12 -2.21 -0.52 4.99
CA CYS A 12 -2.93 -1.32 5.97
C CYS A 12 -2.46 -2.78 5.99
N VAL A 13 -2.88 -3.49 7.02
CA VAL A 13 -2.86 -4.95 7.11
C VAL A 13 -4.31 -5.43 7.08
N ILE A 14 -4.55 -6.58 6.45
CA ILE A 14 -5.86 -7.24 6.46
C ILE A 14 -5.71 -8.54 7.23
N LYS A 15 -6.43 -8.66 8.34
CA LYS A 15 -6.36 -9.83 9.24
C LYS A 15 -7.76 -10.23 9.66
N ASP A 16 -8.11 -11.49 9.41
CA ASP A 16 -9.43 -12.05 9.73
C ASP A 16 -10.59 -11.20 9.16
N GLY A 17 -10.42 -10.66 7.95
CA GLY A 17 -11.38 -9.77 7.29
C GLY A 17 -11.40 -8.32 7.78
N ASN A 18 -10.63 -7.99 8.83
CA ASN A 18 -10.55 -6.64 9.37
C ASN A 18 -9.40 -5.85 8.73
N ILE A 19 -9.68 -4.62 8.32
CA ILE A 19 -8.67 -3.70 7.78
C ILE A 19 -8.08 -2.87 8.93
N ILE A 20 -6.80 -3.11 9.22
CA ILE A 20 -6.04 -2.39 10.23
C ILE A 20 -5.18 -1.34 9.52
N LYS A 21 -5.59 -0.07 9.57
CA LYS A 21 -4.90 1.04 8.88
C LYS A 21 -3.61 1.41 9.61
N LEU A 22 -2.44 1.10 9.05
CA LEU A 22 -1.16 1.36 9.69
C LEU A 22 -0.75 2.83 9.63
N GLY A 23 -1.27 3.59 8.67
CA GLY A 23 -0.97 5.02 8.47
C GLY A 23 -0.54 5.31 7.04
N VAL A 24 0.28 6.34 6.87
CA VAL A 24 0.77 6.84 5.57
C VAL A 24 2.28 6.78 5.52
N ILE A 25 2.82 6.41 4.36
CA ILE A 25 4.26 6.40 4.12
C ILE A 25 4.79 7.84 4.04
N THR A 26 5.69 8.20 4.95
CA THR A 26 6.31 9.54 5.02
C THR A 26 7.76 9.56 4.57
N ASN A 27 8.45 8.40 4.55
CA ASN A 27 9.80 8.29 4.02
C ASN A 27 10.05 6.87 3.47
N ILE A 28 10.84 6.79 2.40
CA ILE A 28 11.34 5.54 1.83
C ILE A 28 12.85 5.70 1.66
N GLU A 29 13.61 4.76 2.19
CA GLU A 29 15.08 4.76 2.12
C GLU A 29 15.59 3.51 1.40
N GLU A 30 16.34 3.71 0.32
CA GLU A 30 17.06 2.67 -0.39
C GLU A 30 18.57 2.89 -0.22
N SER A 31 19.28 1.93 0.35
CA SER A 31 20.73 2.06 0.61
C SER A 31 21.12 3.35 1.35
N ARG A 32 20.33 3.74 2.37
CA ARG A 32 20.48 4.97 3.18
C ARG A 32 20.25 6.29 2.41
N LYS A 33 19.67 6.23 1.21
CA LYS A 33 19.26 7.41 0.45
C LYS A 33 17.73 7.48 0.41
N SER A 34 17.18 8.66 0.70
CA SER A 34 15.75 8.90 0.55
C SER A 34 15.35 8.87 -0.93
N VAL A 35 14.28 8.14 -1.23
CA VAL A 35 13.70 8.03 -2.57
C VAL A 35 12.20 8.29 -2.51
N ASN A 36 11.63 8.78 -3.62
CA ASN A 36 10.19 9.05 -3.68
C ASN A 36 9.37 7.82 -4.09
N VAL A 37 10.02 6.84 -4.73
CA VAL A 37 9.39 5.66 -5.31
C VAL A 37 10.32 4.45 -5.13
N ALA A 38 9.78 3.31 -4.72
CA ALA A 38 10.47 2.02 -4.73
C ALA A 38 9.75 1.04 -5.68
N LYS A 39 10.53 0.39 -6.55
CA LYS A 39 10.03 -0.60 -7.52
C LYS A 39 9.99 -2.00 -6.91
N LYS A 40 9.21 -2.90 -7.52
CA LYS A 40 9.22 -4.32 -7.21
C LYS A 40 10.67 -4.87 -7.22
N GLY A 41 11.04 -5.58 -6.16
CA GLY A 41 12.37 -6.17 -5.99
C GLY A 41 13.37 -5.30 -5.24
N ALA A 42 13.08 -4.01 -5.05
CA ALA A 42 13.90 -3.12 -4.23
C ALA A 42 13.86 -3.52 -2.75
N LYS A 43 15.01 -3.42 -2.07
CA LYS A 43 15.12 -3.58 -0.61
C LYS A 43 15.18 -2.20 0.02
N VAL A 44 14.09 -1.79 0.65
CA VAL A 44 13.94 -0.44 1.20
C VAL A 44 13.48 -0.50 2.66
N ALA A 45 13.88 0.51 3.43
CA ALA A 45 13.27 0.82 4.71
C ALA A 45 12.16 1.85 4.49
N VAL A 46 11.05 1.72 5.22
CA VAL A 46 9.87 2.59 5.05
C VAL A 46 9.45 3.13 6.40
N LYS A 47 9.25 4.44 6.49
CA LYS A 47 8.65 5.09 7.65
C LYS A 47 7.16 5.28 7.40
N ILE A 48 6.35 4.71 8.29
CA ILE A 48 4.89 4.86 8.28
C ILE A 48 4.52 5.76 9.47
N SER A 49 3.74 6.81 9.21
CA SER A 49 3.23 7.71 10.24
C SER A 49 1.72 7.53 10.37
N ASN A 50 1.24 7.43 11.60
CA ASN A 50 -0.18 7.38 11.91
C ASN A 50 -0.49 8.47 12.94
N GLU A 51 -1.56 9.23 12.71
CA GLU A 51 -2.04 10.24 13.66
C GLU A 51 -2.82 9.59 14.81
N GLU A 52 -3.42 8.42 14.57
CA GLU A 52 -4.14 7.64 15.58
C GLU A 52 -3.18 6.63 16.25
N THR A 53 -2.84 6.88 17.51
CA THR A 53 -1.77 6.17 18.26
C THR A 53 -2.13 4.79 18.81
N ASN A 54 -3.18 4.14 18.30
CA ASN A 54 -3.74 2.93 18.91
C ASN A 54 -3.20 1.60 18.33
N ILE A 55 -2.29 1.63 17.35
CA ILE A 55 -1.78 0.42 16.70
C ILE A 55 -0.43 0.02 17.26
N ILE A 56 -0.37 -1.22 17.72
CA ILE A 56 0.79 -1.80 18.40
C ILE A 56 1.30 -3.00 17.61
N TYR A 57 2.59 -2.96 17.25
CA TYR A 57 3.32 -4.07 16.63
C TYR A 57 3.38 -5.29 17.57
N ASN A 58 3.30 -6.50 17.02
CA ASN A 58 3.11 -7.79 17.70
C ASN A 58 1.80 -7.96 18.49
N ARG A 59 0.88 -6.99 18.42
CA ARG A 59 -0.48 -7.13 18.98
C ARG A 59 -1.55 -7.07 17.91
N HIS A 60 -1.53 -6.00 17.10
CA HIS A 60 -2.50 -5.80 16.02
C HIS A 60 -1.98 -6.34 14.70
N PHE A 61 -0.67 -6.20 14.45
CA PHE A 61 0.00 -6.72 13.27
C PHE A 61 1.42 -7.17 13.62
N SER A 62 2.03 -7.99 12.77
CA SER A 62 3.34 -8.63 12.96
C SER A 62 4.11 -8.69 11.64
N ILE A 63 5.35 -9.16 11.68
CA ILE A 63 6.20 -9.31 10.49
C ILE A 63 5.66 -10.30 9.44
N ASN A 64 4.82 -11.25 9.87
CA ASN A 64 4.25 -12.26 8.97
C ASN A 64 3.04 -11.72 8.19
N ASP A 65 2.48 -10.59 8.61
CA ASP A 65 1.32 -10.00 7.98
C ASP A 65 1.71 -9.27 6.70
N SER A 66 0.92 -9.48 5.65
CA SER A 66 1.10 -8.74 4.39
C SER A 66 0.55 -7.32 4.52
N ILE A 67 1.34 -6.34 4.09
CA ILE A 67 0.96 -4.93 4.01
C ILE A 67 0.45 -4.62 2.61
N TYR A 68 -0.67 -3.91 2.54
CA TYR A 68 -1.31 -3.49 1.30
C TYR A 68 -1.45 -1.98 1.26
N SER A 69 -1.41 -1.40 0.06
CA SER A 69 -1.91 -0.04 -0.14
C SER A 69 -3.42 -0.01 0.09
N VAL A 70 -3.91 0.98 0.82
CA VAL A 70 -5.36 1.16 0.99
C VAL A 70 -5.94 1.58 -0.34
N VAL A 71 -6.90 0.79 -0.83
CA VAL A 71 -7.62 1.07 -2.06
C VAL A 71 -9.09 1.31 -1.73
N THR A 72 -9.70 2.29 -2.37
CA THR A 72 -11.13 2.59 -2.28
C THR A 72 -11.76 2.62 -3.67
N ARG A 73 -13.07 2.45 -3.75
CA ARG A 73 -13.80 2.58 -5.03
C ARG A 73 -13.51 3.91 -5.71
N LYS A 74 -13.56 5.01 -4.94
CA LYS A 74 -13.21 6.35 -5.42
C LYS A 74 -11.80 6.41 -6.00
N SER A 75 -10.79 5.88 -5.31
CA SER A 75 -9.42 5.88 -5.82
C SER A 75 -9.26 5.06 -7.10
N ILE A 76 -9.98 3.94 -7.25
CA ILE A 76 -9.97 3.11 -8.46
C ILE A 76 -10.60 3.87 -9.62
N ASP A 77 -11.74 4.50 -9.39
CA ASP A 77 -12.46 5.24 -10.43
C ASP A 77 -11.64 6.45 -10.88
N THR A 78 -10.99 7.18 -9.95
CA THR A 78 -10.02 8.24 -10.27
C THR A 78 -8.83 7.70 -11.08
N LEU A 79 -8.24 6.58 -10.67
CA LEU A 79 -7.12 5.96 -11.40
C LEU A 79 -7.51 5.63 -12.84
N LYS A 80 -8.69 5.03 -13.03
CA LYS A 80 -9.23 4.68 -14.36
C LYS A 80 -9.64 5.88 -15.20
N GLN A 81 -10.05 6.97 -14.57
CA GLN A 81 -10.49 8.17 -15.28
C GLN A 81 -9.29 8.98 -15.80
N TYR A 82 -8.22 9.08 -15.01
CA TYR A 82 -7.13 10.02 -15.29
C TYR A 82 -5.81 9.34 -15.70
N PHE A 83 -5.59 8.08 -15.34
CA PHE A 83 -4.28 7.41 -15.48
C PHE A 83 -4.37 6.08 -16.22
N LYS A 84 -5.48 5.79 -16.90
CA LYS A 84 -5.70 4.50 -17.58
C LYS A 84 -4.58 4.14 -18.56
N ASP A 85 -4.11 5.13 -19.31
CA ASP A 85 -3.08 4.94 -20.34
C ASP A 85 -1.67 4.77 -19.77
N GLU A 86 -1.48 5.07 -18.48
CA GLU A 86 -0.21 4.89 -17.75
C GLU A 86 -0.14 3.53 -17.03
N LEU A 87 -1.24 2.76 -17.00
CA LEU A 87 -1.27 1.46 -16.32
C LEU A 87 -0.74 0.36 -17.23
N ASP A 88 0.33 -0.29 -16.80
CA ASP A 88 0.79 -1.54 -17.40
C ASP A 88 -0.10 -2.74 -17.00
N GLU A 89 0.05 -3.86 -17.70
CA GLU A 89 -0.74 -5.08 -17.44
C GLU A 89 -0.58 -5.60 -16.00
N ASP A 90 0.62 -5.52 -15.44
CA ASP A 90 0.93 -5.95 -14.07
C ASP A 90 0.18 -5.10 -13.03
N GLN A 91 0.10 -3.79 -13.25
CA GLN A 91 -0.64 -2.84 -12.41
C GLN A 91 -2.15 -3.07 -12.52
N ILE A 92 -2.66 -3.34 -13.72
CA ILE A 92 -4.07 -3.68 -13.94
C ILE A 92 -4.42 -4.97 -13.19
N GLN A 93 -3.60 -6.02 -13.31
CA GLN A 93 -3.80 -7.27 -12.58
C GLN A 93 -3.73 -7.06 -11.06
N LEU A 94 -2.80 -6.23 -10.58
CA LEU A 94 -2.73 -5.87 -9.17
C LEU A 94 -4.00 -5.14 -8.70
N LEU A 95 -4.56 -4.25 -9.52
CA LEU A 95 -5.80 -3.55 -9.21
C LEU A 95 -6.97 -4.52 -9.06
N PHE A 96 -7.11 -5.50 -9.97
CA PHE A 96 -8.13 -6.54 -9.85
C PHE A 96 -7.94 -7.41 -8.60
N TYR A 97 -6.71 -7.76 -8.27
CA TYR A 97 -6.38 -8.47 -7.04
C TYR A 97 -6.80 -7.66 -5.80
N LEU A 98 -6.42 -6.38 -5.73
CA LEU A 98 -6.75 -5.50 -4.61
C LEU A 98 -8.26 -5.28 -4.48
N LYS A 99 -8.99 -5.15 -5.61
CA LYS A 99 -10.46 -5.08 -5.58
C LYS A 99 -11.08 -6.27 -4.85
N ARG A 100 -10.60 -7.49 -5.13
CA ARG A 100 -11.10 -8.71 -4.46
C ARG A 100 -10.72 -8.76 -2.99
N VAL A 101 -9.48 -8.36 -2.66
CA VAL A 101 -8.97 -8.35 -1.29
C VAL A 101 -9.74 -7.37 -0.39
N PHE A 102 -10.13 -6.22 -0.93
CA PHE A 102 -10.88 -5.19 -0.21
C PHE A 102 -12.41 -5.31 -0.37
N ASP A 103 -12.89 -6.38 -1.03
CA ASP A 103 -14.31 -6.59 -1.36
C ASP A 103 -14.98 -5.37 -2.02
N ILE A 104 -14.27 -4.75 -2.97
CA ILE A 104 -14.74 -3.60 -3.74
C ILE A 104 -15.38 -4.09 -5.03
N ILE A 105 -16.70 -4.01 -5.10
CA ILE A 105 -17.52 -4.23 -6.30
C ILE A 105 -17.19 -3.16 -7.34
#